data_AF-A0A401NPR0-F1
#
_entry.id   AF-A0A401NPR0-F1
#
_cell.length_a   1.000
_cell.length_b   1.000
_cell.length_c   1.000
_cell.angle_alpha   90.00
_cell.angle_beta   90.00
_cell.angle_gamma   90.00
#
_symmetry.space_group_name_H-M   'P 1'
#
loop_
_entity.id
_entity.type
_entity.pdbx_description
1 polymer ?
#
loop_
_entity_poly.entity_id
_entity_poly.type
_entity_poly.pdbx_seq_one_letter_code
_entity_poly.pdbx_strand_id
1 'polypeptide(L)'
;MDVTDIITGTVDDEDKQHFIPFQPVAGENDFLQTVINKVIAAKEVNHKGQGLWVTMKLLLGDVHQIRKDFPHLVDRTTAVARKMGFPEIIMPGDVRNDIYVTLMLGEFDKGNKTTSKNVEVTMMVYDEEGKRLENVIFPGAGDDGISEYKSVIYYQVKQPRWFETVKVAIPIEDVNRSHLRFTFRHRSSQDSKDKSEKVFAMAFVKLMRYDGTTLRDGEHDLIVYKWDAKKLEDASIYLNLPATKPMLEEKGYTMTGKNMHSLGNFAISKDSFQISTLVCSTKLTQNVDLLGLLKWRSNTNLLQQNLRQLMKVDGEEVVKFLQDTLDALFNIMMENSDSDTFDTLVFDSLVFIIGLIADRKFQHFNPVLETYIRKHFSATLAYTKLTTVLKNYVDNSEKPNVTDQLFKAMKSLEYVFKFIVRSRILFNQLYEDKGESDFMDSLRQLFRSINDMMSSTSDQTVIVKGAALKYLPTIVNDVKLVFDPKELSKLFTDFIHNVPPGRLVRQKLYCLIEIVHSDLFTQHDCRDILLPMMTEQLKHHLENREELEACCHLLSNILEVLYRKDGVGLTQRHVQIIMEKLLRTVNRTVISMGRDSEIIIAEYQHSYNFPQSACVSWCFQHWPM
;
A
#
# COMPACT_ATOMS: atom_id res chain seq x y z
N MET A 1 -0.95 -26.67 16.45
CA MET A 1 0.05 -26.82 15.39
C MET A 1 0.50 -25.42 15.02
N ASP A 2 1.78 -25.12 15.21
CA ASP A 2 2.37 -23.89 14.68
C ASP A 2 2.73 -24.14 13.21
N VAL A 3 2.27 -23.28 12.32
CA VAL A 3 2.46 -23.40 10.87
C VAL A 3 3.29 -22.25 10.31
N THR A 4 3.91 -21.44 11.19
CA THR A 4 4.64 -20.23 10.81
C THR A 4 5.73 -20.53 9.79
N ASP A 5 6.54 -21.57 10.01
CA ASP A 5 7.64 -21.97 9.11
C ASP A 5 7.15 -22.46 7.73
N ILE A 6 5.95 -23.05 7.68
CA ILE A 6 5.32 -23.47 6.42
C ILE A 6 4.82 -22.25 5.66
N ILE A 7 4.19 -21.30 6.35
CA ILE A 7 3.66 -20.06 5.74
C ILE A 7 4.80 -19.16 5.23
N THR A 8 5.93 -19.11 5.95
CA THR A 8 7.11 -18.34 5.53
C THR A 8 7.94 -19.05 4.46
N GLY A 9 7.58 -20.28 4.10
CA GLY A 9 8.30 -21.08 3.10
C GLY A 9 9.69 -21.53 3.56
N THR A 10 9.96 -21.53 4.86
CA THR A 10 11.23 -22.02 5.43
C THR A 10 11.26 -23.54 5.52
N VAL A 11 10.10 -24.19 5.58
CA VAL A 11 9.94 -25.64 5.60
C VAL A 11 8.89 -26.06 4.56
N ASP A 12 9.25 -27.06 3.76
CA ASP A 12 8.31 -27.80 2.90
C ASP A 12 8.06 -29.18 3.52
N ASP A 13 6.83 -29.41 3.97
CA ASP A 13 6.43 -30.58 4.78
C ASP A 13 5.24 -31.31 4.10
N GLU A 14 5.14 -31.26 2.76
CA GLU A 14 4.00 -31.80 1.98
C GLU A 14 3.66 -33.26 2.34
N ASP A 15 4.69 -34.11 2.51
CA ASP A 15 4.53 -35.53 2.82
C ASP A 15 4.35 -35.82 4.32
N LYS A 16 4.48 -34.81 5.18
CA LYS A 16 4.42 -34.99 6.62
C LYS A 16 2.99 -34.90 7.12
N GLN A 17 2.59 -35.97 7.80
CA GLN A 17 1.32 -36.00 8.49
C GLN A 17 1.47 -35.39 9.89
N HIS A 18 0.64 -34.40 10.18
CA HIS A 18 0.55 -33.77 11.49
C HIS A 18 -0.68 -34.28 12.22
N PHE A 19 -0.49 -34.76 13.44
CA PHE A 19 -1.60 -35.17 14.30
C PHE A 19 -2.09 -34.00 15.15
N ILE A 20 -3.37 -33.64 15.00
CA ILE A 20 -4.07 -32.64 15.80
C ILE A 20 -4.92 -33.38 16.84
N PRO A 21 -4.50 -33.44 18.12
CA PRO A 21 -5.22 -34.15 19.15
C PRO A 21 -6.55 -33.46 19.49
N PHE A 22 -7.59 -34.24 19.75
CA PHE A 22 -8.80 -33.73 20.37
C PHE A 22 -8.56 -33.49 21.86
N GLN A 23 -8.73 -32.24 22.29
CA GLN A 23 -8.59 -31.87 23.70
C GLN A 23 -9.97 -31.74 24.34
N PRO A 24 -10.37 -32.67 25.23
CA PRO A 24 -11.56 -32.45 26.04
C PRO A 24 -11.33 -31.28 26.99
N VAL A 25 -12.36 -30.47 27.18
CA VAL A 25 -12.38 -29.43 28.22
C VAL A 25 -12.47 -30.15 29.57
N ALA A 26 -11.36 -30.19 30.30
CA ALA A 26 -11.18 -31.06 31.47
C ALA A 26 -11.82 -30.53 32.76
N GLY A 27 -12.18 -29.25 32.83
CA GLY A 27 -12.81 -28.63 33.99
C GLY A 27 -14.04 -27.80 33.62
N GLU A 28 -15.06 -27.81 34.48
CA GLU A 28 -16.33 -27.07 34.30
C GLU A 28 -16.14 -25.54 34.19
N ASN A 29 -14.97 -25.02 34.57
CA ASN A 29 -14.60 -23.59 34.54
C ASN A 29 -13.43 -23.26 33.60
N ASP A 30 -12.97 -24.18 32.75
CA ASP A 30 -11.90 -23.90 31.79
C ASP A 30 -12.46 -23.17 30.56
N PHE A 31 -12.06 -21.91 30.37
CA PHE A 31 -12.39 -21.11 29.19
C PHE A 31 -11.58 -21.52 27.96
N LEU A 32 -12.12 -21.25 26.76
CA LEU A 32 -11.47 -21.56 25.47
C LEU A 32 -10.00 -21.12 25.42
N GLN A 33 -9.71 -19.87 25.77
CA GLN A 33 -8.34 -19.34 25.77
C GLN A 33 -7.41 -20.10 26.72
N THR A 34 -7.90 -20.48 27.90
CA THR A 34 -7.12 -21.25 28.88
C THR A 34 -6.79 -22.63 28.33
N VAL A 35 -7.74 -23.27 27.65
CA VAL A 35 -7.53 -24.57 27.00
C VAL A 35 -6.49 -24.45 25.87
N ILE A 36 -6.62 -23.43 25.00
CA ILE A 36 -5.66 -23.17 23.92
C ILE A 36 -4.25 -22.95 24.49
N ASN A 37 -4.10 -22.08 25.50
CA ASN A 37 -2.81 -21.79 26.11
C ASN A 37 -2.18 -23.03 26.77
N LYS A 38 -2.98 -23.86 27.46
CA LYS A 38 -2.52 -25.14 28.02
C LYS A 38 -2.02 -26.07 26.93
N VAL A 39 -2.74 -26.19 25.81
CA VAL A 39 -2.35 -27.04 24.67
C VAL A 39 -1.06 -26.55 24.01
N ILE A 40 -0.92 -25.24 23.80
CA ILE A 40 0.31 -24.65 23.24
C ILE A 40 1.51 -24.92 24.18
N ALA A 41 1.33 -24.76 25.49
CA ALA A 41 2.39 -24.97 26.47
C ALA A 41 2.77 -26.45 26.66
N ALA A 42 1.83 -27.38 26.50
CA ALA A 42 2.02 -28.79 26.83
C ALA A 42 3.04 -29.53 25.94
N LYS A 43 3.35 -29.03 24.73
CA LYS A 43 4.18 -29.66 23.68
C LYS A 43 3.74 -31.06 23.21
N GLU A 44 3.37 -31.96 24.12
CA GLU A 44 2.72 -33.25 23.88
C GLU A 44 1.44 -33.35 24.71
N VAL A 45 0.33 -33.61 24.04
CA VAL A 45 -0.99 -33.79 24.66
C VAL A 45 -1.30 -35.28 24.72
N ASN A 46 -1.60 -35.84 25.90
CA ASN A 46 -2.02 -37.24 26.01
C ASN A 46 -3.44 -37.41 25.44
N HIS A 47 -3.51 -37.73 24.16
CA HIS A 47 -4.74 -37.76 23.37
C HIS A 47 -5.34 -39.16 23.19
N LYS A 48 -4.70 -40.22 23.71
CA LYS A 48 -5.14 -41.63 23.57
C LYS A 48 -5.52 -42.03 22.13
N GLY A 49 -4.83 -41.46 21.13
CA GLY A 49 -5.11 -41.67 19.70
C GLY A 49 -6.31 -40.92 19.10
N GLN A 50 -7.03 -40.07 19.86
CA GLN A 50 -8.16 -39.29 19.35
C GLN A 50 -7.72 -37.94 18.78
N GLY A 51 -8.00 -37.71 17.49
CA GLY A 51 -7.59 -36.49 16.80
C GLY A 51 -7.77 -36.59 15.29
N LEU A 52 -7.24 -35.60 14.58
CA LEU A 52 -7.25 -35.50 13.12
C LEU A 52 -5.82 -35.58 12.59
N TRP A 53 -5.60 -36.34 11.54
CA TRP A 53 -4.37 -36.26 10.75
C TRP A 53 -4.57 -35.24 9.63
N VAL A 54 -3.66 -34.28 9.52
CA VAL A 54 -3.68 -33.26 8.47
C VAL A 54 -2.33 -33.23 7.76
N THR A 55 -2.35 -32.94 6.47
CA THR A 55 -1.18 -32.59 5.67
C THR A 55 -1.29 -31.14 5.24
N MET A 56 -0.16 -30.49 5.01
CA MET A 56 -0.10 -29.08 4.64
C MET A 56 0.66 -28.94 3.34
N LYS A 57 0.13 -28.14 2.41
CA LYS A 57 0.81 -27.82 1.15
C LYS A 57 0.75 -26.33 0.88
N LEU A 58 1.92 -25.72 0.65
CA LEU A 58 2.01 -24.33 0.23
C LEU A 58 1.75 -24.24 -1.28
N LEU A 59 0.73 -23.47 -1.68
CA LEU A 59 0.39 -23.23 -3.08
C LEU A 59 0.64 -21.76 -3.41
N LEU A 60 1.51 -21.50 -4.39
CA LEU A 60 1.85 -20.15 -4.82
C LEU A 60 0.92 -19.70 -5.95
N GLY A 61 0.33 -18.51 -5.81
CA GLY A 61 -0.52 -17.90 -6.83
C GLY A 61 -1.82 -17.34 -6.24
N ASP A 62 -2.62 -16.69 -7.09
CA ASP A 62 -3.98 -16.30 -6.71
C ASP A 62 -4.94 -17.51 -6.76
N VAL A 63 -6.13 -17.36 -6.17
CA VAL A 63 -7.13 -18.45 -6.07
C VAL A 63 -7.56 -18.98 -7.44
N HIS A 64 -7.60 -18.15 -8.48
CA HIS A 64 -7.98 -18.59 -9.83
C HIS A 64 -6.86 -19.42 -10.46
N GLN A 65 -5.62 -18.97 -10.31
CA GLN A 65 -4.44 -19.72 -10.74
C GLN A 65 -4.34 -21.06 -10.00
N ILE A 66 -4.44 -21.05 -8.67
CA ILE A 66 -4.34 -22.25 -7.85
C ILE A 66 -5.41 -23.28 -8.24
N ARG A 67 -6.66 -22.87 -8.47
CA ARG A 67 -7.72 -23.77 -8.93
C ARG A 67 -7.46 -24.36 -10.32
N LYS A 68 -6.77 -23.62 -11.19
CA LYS A 68 -6.42 -24.07 -12.54
C LYS A 68 -5.25 -25.06 -12.51
N ASP A 69 -4.23 -24.76 -11.72
CA ASP A 69 -2.98 -25.52 -11.67
C ASP A 69 -3.11 -26.74 -10.75
N PHE A 70 -3.97 -26.67 -9.72
CA PHE A 70 -4.20 -27.73 -8.73
C PHE A 70 -5.70 -28.08 -8.54
N PRO A 71 -6.45 -28.41 -9.61
CA PRO A 71 -7.89 -28.66 -9.53
C PRO A 71 -8.28 -29.88 -8.69
N HIS A 72 -7.33 -30.79 -8.44
CA HIS A 72 -7.51 -31.96 -7.58
C HIS A 72 -7.35 -31.66 -6.09
N LEU A 73 -6.73 -30.52 -5.74
CA LEU A 73 -6.55 -30.07 -4.36
C LEU A 73 -7.52 -28.95 -3.98
N VAL A 74 -7.77 -28.03 -4.91
CA VAL A 74 -8.61 -26.86 -4.70
C VAL A 74 -9.66 -26.81 -5.78
N ASP A 75 -10.88 -27.15 -5.40
CA ASP A 75 -12.05 -27.10 -6.27
C ASP A 75 -12.96 -25.91 -5.87
N ARG A 76 -14.23 -25.96 -6.31
CA ARG A 76 -15.24 -24.96 -5.94
C ARG A 76 -15.87 -25.19 -4.56
N THR A 77 -15.74 -26.40 -4.01
CA THR A 77 -16.33 -26.78 -2.71
C THR A 77 -15.35 -26.61 -1.55
N THR A 78 -14.06 -26.40 -1.88
CA THR A 78 -12.99 -26.14 -0.93
C THR A 78 -13.29 -24.87 -0.12
N ALA A 79 -13.40 -25.01 1.20
CA ALA A 79 -13.62 -23.89 2.10
C ALA A 79 -12.40 -22.94 2.08
N VAL A 80 -12.67 -21.64 1.97
CA VAL A 80 -11.61 -20.61 1.88
C VAL A 80 -11.69 -19.69 3.09
N ALA A 81 -10.72 -19.80 3.99
CA ALA A 81 -10.52 -18.85 5.08
C ALA A 81 -9.55 -17.75 4.64
N ARG A 82 -10.04 -16.52 4.40
CA ARG A 82 -9.16 -15.37 4.19
C ARG A 82 -8.46 -15.00 5.51
N LYS A 83 -7.20 -14.54 5.42
CA LYS A 83 -6.46 -13.97 6.56
C LYS A 83 -7.32 -12.92 7.28
N MET A 84 -7.41 -12.99 8.61
CA MET A 84 -7.99 -11.91 9.42
C MET A 84 -7.04 -10.71 9.34
N GLY A 85 -7.51 -9.59 8.79
CA GLY A 85 -6.65 -8.49 8.33
C GLY A 85 -6.30 -8.62 6.85
N PHE A 86 -5.40 -7.79 6.34
CA PHE A 86 -5.06 -7.77 4.92
C PHE A 86 -3.83 -8.65 4.59
N PRO A 87 -3.76 -9.21 3.37
CA PRO A 87 -2.48 -9.64 2.81
C PRO A 87 -1.52 -8.45 2.73
N GLU A 88 -0.22 -8.73 2.58
CA GLU A 88 0.80 -7.67 2.44
C GLU A 88 0.51 -6.78 1.22
N ILE A 89 0.02 -7.38 0.13
CA ILE A 89 -0.31 -6.68 -1.10
C ILE A 89 -1.80 -6.80 -1.37
N ILE A 90 -2.45 -5.66 -1.61
CA ILE A 90 -3.83 -5.57 -2.09
C ILE A 90 -3.77 -5.12 -3.55
N MET A 91 -4.12 -6.02 -4.47
CA MET A 91 -4.12 -5.70 -5.90
C MET A 91 -5.30 -4.80 -6.27
N PRO A 92 -5.15 -3.90 -7.27
CA PRO A 92 -6.26 -3.08 -7.73
C PRO A 92 -7.42 -3.97 -8.20
N GLY A 93 -8.64 -3.63 -7.79
CA GLY A 93 -9.85 -4.43 -8.05
C GLY A 93 -10.18 -5.52 -7.02
N ASP A 94 -9.34 -5.80 -6.01
CA ASP A 94 -9.72 -6.71 -4.90
C ASP A 94 -10.76 -6.04 -4.01
N VAL A 95 -12.01 -6.56 -4.06
CA VAL A 95 -13.11 -6.08 -3.25
C VAL A 95 -13.27 -7.00 -2.03
N ARG A 96 -13.13 -6.42 -0.85
CA ARG A 96 -13.31 -7.12 0.43
C ARG A 96 -14.10 -6.26 1.40
N ASN A 97 -15.01 -6.90 2.14
CA ASN A 97 -15.79 -6.27 3.20
C ASN A 97 -16.16 -7.29 4.28
N ASP A 98 -15.16 -7.84 4.96
CA ASP A 98 -15.37 -8.79 6.06
C ASP A 98 -15.29 -8.04 7.40
N ILE A 99 -16.26 -8.25 8.30
CA ILE A 99 -16.24 -7.69 9.66
C ILE A 99 -16.14 -8.85 10.63
N TYR A 100 -14.99 -9.04 11.26
CA TYR A 100 -14.84 -10.06 12.30
C TYR A 100 -15.31 -9.49 13.64
N VAL A 101 -16.15 -10.24 14.34
CA VAL A 101 -16.70 -9.88 15.64
C VAL A 101 -16.35 -11.00 16.61
N THR A 102 -15.65 -10.66 17.68
CA THR A 102 -15.31 -11.58 18.76
C THR A 102 -16.14 -11.26 20.00
N LEU A 103 -16.92 -12.23 20.48
CA LEU A 103 -17.54 -12.15 21.80
C LEU A 103 -16.45 -12.38 22.84
N MET A 104 -16.04 -11.37 23.60
CA MET A 104 -14.89 -11.47 24.49
C MET A 104 -15.31 -12.02 25.85
N LEU A 105 -15.90 -11.17 26.68
CA LEU A 105 -16.27 -11.50 28.05
C LEU A 105 -17.47 -10.67 28.50
N GLY A 106 -18.08 -11.07 29.60
CA GLY A 106 -19.07 -10.27 30.30
C GLY A 106 -19.05 -10.53 31.80
N GLU A 107 -19.75 -9.69 32.56
CA GLU A 107 -20.02 -9.89 33.98
C GLU A 107 -21.49 -9.66 34.23
N PHE A 108 -22.20 -10.69 34.73
CA PHE A 108 -23.64 -10.62 34.92
C PHE A 108 -24.03 -10.90 36.37
N ASP A 109 -24.84 -10.02 36.94
CA ASP A 109 -25.40 -10.22 38.26
C ASP A 109 -26.42 -11.37 38.28
N LYS A 110 -26.38 -12.15 39.37
CA LYS A 110 -27.34 -13.23 39.62
C LYS A 110 -28.78 -12.72 39.76
N GLY A 111 -28.98 -11.44 40.07
CA GLY A 111 -30.29 -10.84 40.31
C GLY A 111 -31.03 -11.58 41.44
N ASN A 112 -32.23 -12.06 41.15
CA ASN A 112 -33.07 -12.80 42.11
C ASN A 112 -32.77 -14.30 42.18
N LYS A 113 -31.79 -14.83 41.42
CA LYS A 113 -31.42 -16.24 41.44
C LYS A 113 -30.46 -16.52 42.60
N THR A 114 -30.49 -17.75 43.11
CA THR A 114 -29.59 -18.21 44.18
C THR A 114 -28.14 -18.36 43.70
N THR A 115 -27.98 -18.86 42.47
CA THR A 115 -26.69 -19.06 41.78
C THR A 115 -26.53 -18.09 40.60
N SER A 116 -25.31 -17.98 40.07
CA SER A 116 -25.03 -17.21 38.85
C SER A 116 -25.84 -17.74 37.66
N LYS A 117 -26.21 -16.85 36.74
CA LYS A 117 -26.92 -17.23 35.51
C LYS A 117 -25.98 -17.98 34.58
N ASN A 118 -26.49 -19.05 33.94
CA ASN A 118 -25.88 -19.61 32.75
C ASN A 118 -26.26 -18.70 31.57
N VAL A 119 -25.35 -17.86 31.08
CA VAL A 119 -25.66 -16.81 30.11
C VAL A 119 -25.40 -17.30 28.68
N GLU A 120 -26.42 -17.21 27.83
CA GLU A 120 -26.34 -17.34 26.38
C GLU A 120 -26.40 -15.94 25.76
N VAL A 121 -25.42 -15.60 24.92
CA VAL A 121 -25.44 -14.40 24.09
C VAL A 121 -25.98 -14.78 22.73
N THR A 122 -27.00 -14.08 22.28
CA THR A 122 -27.49 -14.20 20.90
C THR A 122 -27.08 -12.95 20.13
N MET A 123 -26.28 -13.10 19.08
CA MET A 123 -25.86 -12.04 18.17
C MET A 123 -26.66 -12.09 16.88
N MET A 124 -27.14 -10.93 16.44
CA MET A 124 -27.90 -10.74 15.21
C MET A 124 -27.48 -9.42 14.54
N VAL A 125 -27.72 -9.31 13.24
CA VAL A 125 -27.51 -8.08 12.46
C VAL A 125 -28.87 -7.52 12.06
N TYR A 126 -29.04 -6.21 12.25
CA TYR A 126 -30.26 -5.48 11.94
C TYR A 126 -29.95 -4.22 11.15
N ASP A 127 -30.89 -3.75 10.34
CA ASP A 127 -30.86 -2.43 9.73
C ASP A 127 -31.47 -1.36 10.67
N GLU A 128 -31.44 -0.10 10.22
CA GLU A 128 -31.93 1.06 10.95
C GLU A 128 -33.45 1.04 11.21
N GLU A 129 -34.20 0.29 10.40
CA GLU A 129 -35.64 0.09 10.55
C GLU A 129 -35.97 -1.04 11.54
N GLY A 130 -34.96 -1.78 12.01
CA GLY A 130 -35.13 -2.90 12.92
C GLY A 130 -35.50 -4.21 12.22
N LYS A 131 -35.31 -4.31 10.91
CA LYS A 131 -35.41 -5.56 10.17
C LYS A 131 -34.09 -6.31 10.25
N ARG A 132 -34.20 -7.63 10.48
CA ARG A 132 -33.04 -8.51 10.58
C ARG A 132 -32.45 -8.78 9.20
N LEU A 133 -31.13 -8.70 9.09
CA LEU A 133 -30.40 -9.16 7.90
C LEU A 133 -30.21 -10.67 7.99
N GLU A 134 -30.65 -11.38 6.96
CA GLU A 134 -30.65 -12.84 6.94
C GLU A 134 -29.34 -13.37 6.33
N ASN A 135 -28.82 -14.46 6.91
CA ASN A 135 -27.65 -15.21 6.39
C ASN A 135 -26.36 -14.40 6.21
N VAL A 136 -26.13 -13.39 7.06
CA VAL A 136 -24.94 -12.52 7.01
C VAL A 136 -23.85 -12.87 8.02
N ILE A 137 -24.11 -13.80 8.94
CA ILE A 137 -23.16 -14.24 9.96
C ILE A 137 -22.58 -15.59 9.54
N PHE A 138 -21.26 -15.73 9.58
CA PHE A 138 -20.52 -16.92 9.19
C PHE A 138 -19.64 -17.36 10.37
N PRO A 139 -20.03 -18.41 11.10
CA PRO A 139 -19.25 -18.93 12.23
C PRO A 139 -17.90 -19.51 11.81
N GLY A 140 -17.84 -20.11 10.62
CA GLY A 140 -16.65 -20.70 10.02
C GLY A 140 -16.53 -20.41 8.52
N ALA A 141 -15.38 -20.76 7.94
CA ALA A 141 -15.07 -20.48 6.53
C ALA A 141 -15.77 -21.43 5.52
N GLY A 142 -16.32 -22.54 5.99
CA GLY A 142 -17.04 -23.53 5.18
C GLY A 142 -18.51 -23.68 5.56
N ASP A 143 -19.02 -22.84 6.46
CA ASP A 143 -20.41 -22.86 6.90
C ASP A 143 -21.26 -21.92 6.04
N ASP A 144 -22.53 -22.28 5.87
CA ASP A 144 -23.52 -21.38 5.29
C ASP A 144 -23.79 -20.19 6.21
N GLY A 145 -24.17 -19.06 5.60
CA GLY A 145 -24.56 -17.87 6.34
C GLY A 145 -25.78 -18.12 7.22
N ILE A 146 -25.72 -17.68 8.48
CA ILE A 146 -26.82 -17.72 9.45
C ILE A 146 -27.26 -16.31 9.82
N SER A 147 -28.48 -16.18 10.33
CA SER A 147 -29.07 -14.89 10.76
C SER A 147 -28.96 -14.64 12.26
N GLU A 148 -28.61 -15.67 13.02
CA GLU A 148 -28.58 -15.67 14.48
C GLU A 148 -27.44 -16.56 14.97
N TYR A 149 -26.47 -15.98 15.65
CA TYR A 149 -25.39 -16.72 16.31
C TYR A 149 -25.65 -16.83 17.81
N LYS A 150 -25.40 -18.00 18.40
CA LYS A 150 -25.56 -18.26 19.84
C LYS A 150 -24.24 -18.70 20.43
N SER A 151 -23.84 -18.05 21.52
CA SER A 151 -22.60 -18.37 22.21
C SER A 151 -22.66 -19.71 22.94
N VAL A 152 -21.49 -20.23 23.29
CA VAL A 152 -21.38 -21.29 24.31
C VAL A 152 -21.91 -20.77 25.65
N ILE A 153 -22.48 -21.67 26.44
CA ILE A 153 -23.04 -21.39 27.76
C ILE A 153 -22.12 -21.98 28.82
N TYR A 154 -21.51 -21.11 29.63
CA TYR A 154 -20.72 -21.52 30.79
C TYR A 154 -21.61 -21.69 32.02
N TYR A 155 -21.55 -22.85 32.66
CA TYR A 155 -22.43 -23.21 33.76
C TYR A 155 -22.08 -22.43 35.04
N GLN A 156 -23.02 -21.62 35.52
CA GLN A 156 -22.95 -20.82 36.76
C GLN A 156 -21.71 -19.93 36.89
N VAL A 157 -21.15 -19.49 35.76
CA VAL A 157 -20.01 -18.58 35.72
C VAL A 157 -20.50 -17.12 35.70
N LYS A 158 -20.13 -16.34 36.72
CA LYS A 158 -20.47 -14.90 36.81
C LYS A 158 -19.80 -14.08 35.69
N GLN A 159 -18.56 -14.43 35.36
CA GLN A 159 -17.73 -13.74 34.38
C GLN A 159 -17.38 -14.66 33.20
N PRO A 160 -18.34 -14.99 32.31
CA PRO A 160 -18.07 -15.83 31.15
C PRO A 160 -17.04 -15.17 30.23
N ARG A 161 -16.15 -15.98 29.67
CA ARG A 161 -15.13 -15.58 28.68
C ARG A 161 -15.29 -16.46 27.45
N TRP A 162 -15.94 -15.93 26.42
CA TRP A 162 -16.28 -16.69 25.22
C TRP A 162 -15.07 -16.79 24.28
N PHE A 163 -14.48 -15.66 23.91
CA PHE A 163 -13.45 -15.57 22.86
C PHE A 163 -13.89 -16.26 21.55
N GLU A 164 -15.16 -16.12 21.22
CA GLU A 164 -15.77 -16.72 20.03
C GLU A 164 -15.78 -15.69 18.91
N THR A 165 -15.07 -15.95 17.82
CA THR A 165 -14.97 -15.05 16.67
C THR A 165 -15.84 -15.56 15.53
N VAL A 166 -16.67 -14.68 14.99
CA VAL A 166 -17.52 -14.94 13.82
C VAL A 166 -17.30 -13.85 12.78
N LYS A 167 -17.47 -14.18 11.50
CA LYS A 167 -17.40 -13.22 10.40
C LYS A 167 -18.80 -12.71 10.08
N VAL A 168 -18.96 -11.40 9.95
CA VAL A 168 -20.16 -10.74 9.46
C VAL A 168 -19.86 -10.20 8.06
N ALA A 169 -20.63 -10.66 7.07
CA ALA A 169 -20.49 -10.28 5.67
C ALA A 169 -21.79 -9.63 5.19
N ILE A 170 -21.76 -8.29 5.10
CA ILE A 170 -22.89 -7.45 4.69
C ILE A 170 -22.51 -6.75 3.39
N PRO A 171 -23.42 -6.60 2.42
CA PRO A 171 -23.20 -5.74 1.26
C PRO A 171 -22.70 -4.36 1.69
N ILE A 172 -21.69 -3.82 0.98
CA ILE A 172 -21.00 -2.57 1.38
C ILE A 172 -22.00 -1.40 1.53
N GLU A 173 -22.99 -1.36 0.65
CA GLU A 173 -24.06 -0.35 0.63
C GLU A 173 -24.99 -0.40 1.84
N ASP A 174 -25.12 -1.55 2.50
CA ASP A 174 -25.98 -1.76 3.67
C ASP A 174 -25.25 -1.56 4.99
N VAL A 175 -23.91 -1.51 5.00
CA VAL A 175 -23.12 -1.35 6.24
C VAL A 175 -23.48 -0.05 6.97
N ASN A 176 -23.74 1.03 6.22
CA ASN A 176 -24.01 2.36 6.77
C ASN A 176 -25.27 2.42 7.64
N ARG A 177 -26.24 1.56 7.37
CA ARG A 177 -27.55 1.47 8.02
C ARG A 177 -27.65 0.27 8.96
N SER A 178 -26.57 -0.49 9.13
CA SER A 178 -26.58 -1.74 9.88
C SER A 178 -25.96 -1.60 11.27
N HIS A 179 -26.44 -2.43 12.20
CA HIS A 179 -25.89 -2.55 13.56
C HIS A 179 -25.95 -4.00 14.06
N LEU A 180 -25.06 -4.31 15.00
CA LEU A 180 -25.06 -5.57 15.72
C LEU A 180 -25.95 -5.44 16.95
N ARG A 181 -26.78 -6.45 17.21
CA ARG A 181 -27.60 -6.55 18.42
C ARG A 181 -27.27 -7.83 19.18
N PHE A 182 -27.04 -7.69 20.47
CA PHE A 182 -26.72 -8.77 21.40
C PHE A 182 -27.81 -8.87 22.45
N THR A 183 -28.45 -10.03 22.58
CA THR A 183 -29.43 -10.27 23.64
C THR A 183 -28.92 -11.33 24.60
N PHE A 184 -29.21 -11.14 25.88
CA PHE A 184 -28.75 -12.04 26.94
C PHE A 184 -29.93 -12.83 27.51
N ARG A 185 -29.81 -14.15 27.49
CA ARG A 185 -30.80 -15.08 28.06
C ARG A 185 -30.12 -15.98 29.09
N HIS A 186 -30.84 -16.29 30.18
CA HIS A 186 -30.43 -17.35 31.08
C HIS A 186 -30.90 -18.69 30.53
N ARG A 187 -30.01 -19.69 30.45
CA ARG A 187 -30.39 -21.06 30.09
C ARG A 187 -30.45 -21.96 31.31
N SER A 188 -31.57 -22.64 31.51
CA SER A 188 -31.75 -23.57 32.61
C SER A 188 -31.30 -24.97 32.20
N SER A 189 -30.69 -25.72 33.13
CA SER A 189 -30.40 -27.14 32.93
C SER A 189 -31.65 -28.02 32.87
N GLN A 190 -32.84 -27.45 33.18
CA GLN A 190 -34.12 -28.13 33.09
C GLN A 190 -34.94 -27.58 31.91
N ASP A 191 -35.17 -28.40 30.89
CA ASP A 191 -35.87 -28.00 29.64
C ASP A 191 -37.21 -27.30 29.85
N SER A 192 -38.02 -27.78 30.81
CA SER A 192 -39.34 -27.20 31.08
C SER A 192 -39.26 -25.78 31.63
N LYS A 193 -38.23 -25.48 32.44
CA LYS A 193 -37.96 -24.13 32.95
C LYS A 193 -37.30 -23.27 31.88
N ASP A 194 -36.37 -23.84 31.12
CA ASP A 194 -35.62 -23.16 30.07
C ASP A 194 -36.52 -22.53 29.01
N LYS A 195 -37.56 -23.25 28.56
CA LYS A 195 -38.56 -22.74 27.60
C LYS A 195 -39.27 -21.47 28.07
N SER A 196 -39.30 -21.19 29.37
CA SER A 196 -39.94 -20.00 29.95
C SER A 196 -38.98 -18.84 30.21
N GLU A 197 -37.66 -19.06 30.06
CA GLU A 197 -36.64 -18.04 30.31
C GLU A 197 -36.65 -17.00 29.18
N LYS A 198 -36.83 -15.73 29.57
CA LYS A 198 -36.90 -14.59 28.65
C LYS A 198 -35.55 -13.89 28.55
N VAL A 199 -35.39 -13.10 27.49
CA VAL A 199 -34.28 -12.15 27.39
C VAL A 199 -34.37 -11.19 28.57
N PHE A 200 -33.26 -10.98 29.27
CA PHE A 200 -33.20 -10.11 30.46
C PHE A 200 -32.45 -8.81 30.20
N ALA A 201 -31.60 -8.77 29.17
CA ALA A 201 -30.85 -7.58 28.79
C ALA A 201 -30.51 -7.57 27.29
N MET A 202 -30.10 -6.41 26.79
CA MET A 202 -29.64 -6.20 25.41
C MET A 202 -28.48 -5.20 25.36
N ALA A 203 -27.56 -5.39 24.41
CA ALA A 203 -26.52 -4.44 24.02
C ALA A 203 -26.51 -4.32 22.48
N PHE A 204 -25.95 -3.25 21.95
CA PHE A 204 -25.84 -3.05 20.50
C PHE A 204 -24.63 -2.19 20.13
N VAL A 205 -24.22 -2.23 18.87
CA VAL A 205 -23.22 -1.31 18.31
C VAL A 205 -23.49 -1.05 16.83
N LYS A 206 -23.43 0.21 16.39
CA LYS A 206 -23.57 0.58 14.97
C LYS A 206 -22.30 0.24 14.21
N LEU A 207 -22.43 -0.27 12.99
CA LEU A 207 -21.28 -0.60 12.14
C LEU A 207 -20.64 0.63 11.49
N MET A 208 -21.38 1.75 11.43
CA MET A 208 -20.88 3.04 10.96
C MET A 208 -21.06 4.11 12.05
N ARG A 209 -20.03 4.93 12.23
CA ARG A 209 -19.98 6.05 13.16
C ARG A 209 -20.69 7.26 12.56
N TYR A 210 -20.99 8.26 13.39
CA TYR A 210 -21.69 9.47 12.97
C TYR A 210 -20.90 10.32 11.95
N ASP A 211 -19.56 10.19 11.95
CA ASP A 211 -18.66 10.83 11.00
C ASP A 211 -18.61 10.09 9.64
N GLY A 212 -19.34 8.98 9.51
CA GLY A 212 -19.41 8.16 8.30
C GLY A 212 -18.28 7.14 8.15
N THR A 213 -17.34 7.08 9.10
CA THR A 213 -16.31 6.03 9.14
C THR A 213 -16.87 4.74 9.73
N THR A 214 -16.24 3.61 9.45
CA THR A 214 -16.64 2.33 10.04
C THR A 214 -16.33 2.27 11.54
N LEU A 215 -16.98 1.32 12.22
CA LEU A 215 -16.65 0.95 13.59
C LEU A 215 -15.14 0.68 13.69
N ARG A 216 -14.48 1.27 14.69
CA ARG A 216 -13.03 1.14 14.89
C ARG A 216 -12.66 -0.29 15.28
N ASP A 217 -11.47 -0.71 14.85
CA ASP A 217 -10.90 -1.97 15.28
C ASP A 217 -10.54 -1.94 16.78
N GLY A 218 -10.60 -3.11 17.40
CA GLY A 218 -10.27 -3.31 18.80
C GLY A 218 -11.49 -3.58 19.69
N GLU A 219 -11.28 -3.40 21.00
CA GLU A 219 -12.27 -3.74 22.03
C GLU A 219 -13.32 -2.65 22.23
N HIS A 220 -14.56 -3.06 22.44
CA HIS A 220 -15.70 -2.19 22.70
C HIS A 220 -16.42 -2.61 23.98
N ASP A 221 -16.38 -1.74 24.99
CA ASP A 221 -17.16 -1.90 26.21
C ASP A 221 -18.60 -1.42 25.98
N LEU A 222 -19.49 -2.37 25.71
CA LEU A 222 -20.89 -2.09 25.39
C LEU A 222 -21.70 -1.82 26.65
N ILE A 223 -22.69 -0.94 26.53
CA ILE A 223 -23.68 -0.70 27.58
C ILE A 223 -24.72 -1.80 27.53
N VAL A 224 -24.96 -2.41 28.69
CA VAL A 224 -26.00 -3.43 28.85
C VAL A 224 -27.29 -2.77 29.34
N TYR A 225 -28.30 -2.72 28.47
CA TYR A 225 -29.63 -2.21 28.79
C TYR A 225 -30.52 -3.34 29.32
N LYS A 226 -31.30 -3.07 30.36
CA LYS A 226 -32.30 -4.03 30.86
C LYS A 226 -33.41 -4.21 29.82
N TRP A 227 -33.79 -5.46 29.57
CA TRP A 227 -34.79 -5.78 28.57
C TRP A 227 -36.19 -5.30 28.97
N ASP A 228 -36.83 -4.55 28.06
CA ASP A 228 -38.24 -4.13 28.08
C ASP A 228 -38.80 -4.44 26.69
N ALA A 229 -39.52 -5.56 26.57
CA ALA A 229 -39.99 -6.08 25.28
C ALA A 229 -40.80 -5.06 24.47
N LYS A 230 -41.54 -4.16 25.14
CA LYS A 230 -42.37 -3.15 24.46
C LYS A 230 -41.55 -2.03 23.83
N LYS A 231 -40.31 -1.80 24.28
CA LYS A 231 -39.48 -0.65 23.86
C LYS A 231 -38.22 -1.05 23.11
N LEU A 232 -37.63 -2.21 23.43
CA LEU A 232 -36.34 -2.64 22.87
C LEU A 232 -36.46 -3.53 21.63
N GLU A 233 -37.68 -3.82 21.19
CA GLU A 233 -37.94 -4.40 19.87
C GLU A 233 -37.87 -3.33 18.76
N ASP A 234 -38.19 -2.08 19.06
CA ASP A 234 -38.14 -0.96 18.11
C ASP A 234 -36.73 -0.35 18.04
N ALA A 235 -36.08 -0.54 16.89
CA ALA A 235 -34.71 -0.07 16.63
C ALA A 235 -34.58 1.45 16.71
N SER A 236 -35.61 2.19 16.28
CA SER A 236 -35.58 3.65 16.27
C SER A 236 -35.36 4.23 17.66
N ILE A 237 -35.80 3.53 18.71
CA ILE A 237 -35.73 4.03 20.08
C ILE A 237 -34.35 3.80 20.68
N TYR A 238 -33.78 2.58 20.58
CA TYR A 238 -32.48 2.30 21.20
C TYR A 238 -31.30 2.81 20.37
N LEU A 239 -31.42 2.97 19.05
CA LEU A 239 -30.32 3.48 18.21
C LEU A 239 -29.93 4.94 18.51
N ASN A 240 -30.77 5.67 19.26
CA ASN A 240 -30.48 7.01 19.77
C ASN A 240 -29.71 7.01 21.11
N LEU A 241 -29.62 5.85 21.78
CA LEU A 241 -28.89 5.68 23.02
C LEU A 241 -27.38 5.47 22.74
N PRO A 242 -26.50 5.76 23.70
CA PRO A 242 -25.08 5.43 23.59
C PRO A 242 -24.86 3.91 23.50
N ALA A 243 -24.03 3.46 22.56
CA ALA A 243 -23.71 2.03 22.43
C ALA A 243 -22.62 1.59 23.43
N THR A 244 -21.65 2.46 23.69
CA THR A 244 -20.43 2.15 24.46
C THR A 244 -20.26 3.07 25.67
N LYS A 245 -19.52 2.61 26.68
CA LYS A 245 -19.21 3.43 27.87
C LYS A 245 -18.48 4.74 27.52
N PRO A 246 -17.47 4.78 26.64
CA PRO A 246 -16.84 6.04 26.24
C PRO A 246 -17.84 7.05 25.62
N MET A 247 -18.77 6.58 24.79
CA MET A 247 -19.81 7.43 24.19
C MET A 247 -20.79 7.99 25.24
N LEU A 248 -21.01 7.27 26.34
CA LEU A 248 -21.81 7.74 27.46
C LEU A 248 -21.08 8.85 28.23
N GLU A 249 -19.78 8.68 28.47
CA GLU A 249 -18.93 9.66 29.13
C GLU A 249 -18.79 10.97 28.33
N GLU A 250 -18.63 10.88 26.99
CA GLU A 250 -18.62 12.04 26.09
C GLU A 250 -19.91 12.87 26.17
N LYS A 251 -21.04 12.22 26.44
CA LYS A 251 -22.34 12.89 26.66
C LYS A 251 -22.51 13.45 28.08
N GLY A 252 -21.45 13.41 28.91
CA GLY A 252 -21.43 13.98 30.26
C GLY A 252 -22.03 13.09 31.34
N TYR A 253 -22.30 11.81 31.05
CA TYR A 253 -22.87 10.88 32.01
C TYR A 253 -21.79 10.02 32.65
N THR A 254 -21.59 10.16 33.96
CA THR A 254 -20.64 9.34 34.74
C THR A 254 -21.33 8.13 35.41
N MET A 255 -20.73 6.95 35.32
CA MET A 255 -21.26 5.71 35.93
C MET A 255 -21.13 5.64 37.46
N THR A 256 -20.44 6.61 38.08
CA THR A 256 -20.11 6.63 39.51
C THR A 256 -21.14 7.35 40.39
N GLY A 257 -22.20 7.93 39.80
CA GLY A 257 -23.26 8.64 40.53
C GLY A 257 -24.49 7.77 40.84
N LYS A 258 -25.11 7.98 42.02
CA LYS A 258 -26.35 7.30 42.47
C LYS A 258 -27.59 7.54 41.59
N ASN A 259 -27.52 8.45 40.61
CA ASN A 259 -28.65 8.90 39.79
C ASN A 259 -28.63 8.41 38.33
N MET A 260 -27.72 7.51 37.93
CA MET A 260 -27.55 7.09 36.53
C MET A 260 -28.12 5.69 36.20
N HIS A 261 -29.21 5.28 36.85
CA HIS A 261 -29.84 3.98 36.58
C HIS A 261 -30.84 4.01 35.41
N SER A 262 -31.12 5.19 34.84
CA SER A 262 -31.91 5.32 33.61
C SER A 262 -31.44 6.46 32.72
N LEU A 263 -31.29 6.19 31.42
CA LEU A 263 -31.11 7.20 30.39
C LEU A 263 -32.43 7.36 29.65
N GLY A 264 -33.19 8.41 29.98
CA GLY A 264 -34.59 8.53 29.57
C GLY A 264 -35.44 7.37 30.12
N ASN A 265 -36.22 6.72 29.25
CA ASN A 265 -37.13 5.61 29.59
C ASN A 265 -36.44 4.22 29.66
N PHE A 266 -35.10 4.15 29.54
CA PHE A 266 -34.33 2.91 29.49
C PHE A 266 -33.45 2.74 30.72
N ALA A 267 -33.54 1.58 31.37
CA ALA A 267 -32.74 1.26 32.54
C ALA A 267 -31.39 0.64 32.12
N ILE A 268 -30.29 1.22 32.62
CA ILE A 268 -28.94 0.72 32.40
C ILE A 268 -28.64 -0.34 33.47
N SER A 269 -28.14 -1.51 33.05
CA SER A 269 -27.68 -2.57 33.95
C SER A 269 -26.29 -2.25 34.51
N LYS A 270 -25.97 -2.85 35.66
CA LYS A 270 -24.59 -2.86 36.20
C LYS A 270 -23.73 -3.93 35.55
N ASP A 271 -24.34 -4.81 34.76
CA ASP A 271 -23.67 -5.86 34.01
C ASP A 271 -22.69 -5.25 32.98
N SER A 272 -21.63 -5.99 32.66
CA SER A 272 -20.65 -5.60 31.64
C SER A 272 -20.66 -6.60 30.49
N PHE A 273 -20.39 -6.10 29.29
CA PHE A 273 -20.22 -6.93 28.10
C PHE A 273 -19.21 -6.26 27.16
N GLN A 274 -18.24 -7.04 26.70
CA GLN A 274 -17.17 -6.59 25.83
C GLN A 274 -17.14 -7.43 24.56
N ILE A 275 -16.97 -6.77 23.42
CA ILE A 275 -16.67 -7.39 22.14
C ILE A 275 -15.34 -6.86 21.61
N SER A 276 -14.76 -7.54 20.63
CA SER A 276 -13.68 -7.02 19.81
C SER A 276 -14.08 -7.07 18.34
N THR A 277 -13.71 -6.07 17.55
CA THR A 277 -13.98 -6.05 16.11
C THR A 277 -12.73 -5.83 15.29
N LEU A 278 -12.70 -6.46 14.11
CA LEU A 278 -11.67 -6.25 13.09
C LEU A 278 -12.34 -6.10 11.72
N VAL A 279 -12.33 -4.90 11.17
CA VAL A 279 -12.96 -4.55 9.89
C VAL A 279 -11.95 -4.66 8.76
N CYS A 280 -12.15 -5.63 7.88
CA CYS A 280 -11.35 -5.86 6.68
C CYS A 280 -12.12 -5.36 5.44
N SER A 281 -12.17 -4.02 5.26
CA SER A 281 -12.83 -3.39 4.12
C SER A 281 -11.85 -2.67 3.19
N THR A 282 -11.89 -2.96 1.89
CA THR A 282 -11.18 -2.17 0.87
C THR A 282 -12.02 -1.00 0.35
N LYS A 283 -13.24 -0.81 0.88
CA LYS A 283 -14.16 0.26 0.45
C LYS A 283 -14.64 1.20 1.54
N LEU A 284 -14.52 0.80 2.81
CA LEU A 284 -14.97 1.59 3.94
C LEU A 284 -13.82 1.82 4.95
N THR A 285 -13.32 3.06 5.01
CA THR A 285 -12.20 3.45 5.87
C THR A 285 -12.64 3.78 7.31
N GLN A 286 -11.72 3.58 8.26
CA GLN A 286 -11.85 4.03 9.65
C GLN A 286 -11.26 5.43 9.88
N ASN A 287 -10.63 6.02 8.87
CA ASN A 287 -9.98 7.32 8.92
C ASN A 287 -10.87 8.42 8.33
N VAL A 288 -11.15 9.45 9.14
CA VAL A 288 -12.06 10.55 8.77
C VAL A 288 -11.48 11.42 7.67
N ASP A 289 -10.17 11.69 7.68
CA ASP A 289 -9.50 12.55 6.70
C ASP A 289 -9.49 11.88 5.31
N LEU A 290 -9.17 10.58 5.26
CA LEU A 290 -9.25 9.81 4.02
C LEU A 290 -10.70 9.70 3.53
N LEU A 291 -11.66 9.47 4.43
CA LEU A 291 -13.09 9.44 4.06
C LEU A 291 -13.53 10.78 3.44
N GLY A 292 -13.07 11.90 3.99
CA GLY A 292 -13.35 13.24 3.47
C GLY A 292 -12.88 13.41 2.03
N LEU A 293 -11.71 12.83 1.68
CA LEU A 293 -11.24 12.80 0.29
C LEU A 293 -12.06 11.85 -0.57
N LEU A 294 -12.35 10.62 -0.12
CA LEU A 294 -13.10 9.64 -0.91
C LEU A 294 -14.55 10.10 -1.18
N LYS A 295 -15.15 10.83 -0.23
CA LYS A 295 -16.49 11.43 -0.34
C LYS A 295 -16.45 12.93 -0.64
N TRP A 296 -15.41 13.42 -1.31
CA TRP A 296 -15.21 14.85 -1.55
C TRP A 296 -16.39 15.55 -2.23
N ARG A 297 -17.12 14.85 -3.11
CA ARG A 297 -18.31 15.37 -3.80
C ARG A 297 -19.46 15.72 -2.84
N SER A 298 -19.50 15.13 -1.65
CA SER A 298 -20.52 15.40 -0.64
C SER A 298 -20.31 16.75 0.05
N ASN A 299 -19.09 17.30 0.06
CA ASN A 299 -18.79 18.60 0.66
C ASN A 299 -17.55 19.25 0.02
N THR A 300 -17.76 19.91 -1.12
CA THR A 300 -16.69 20.56 -1.90
C THR A 300 -16.01 21.72 -1.16
N ASN A 301 -16.69 22.35 -0.19
CA ASN A 301 -16.13 23.44 0.60
C ASN A 301 -14.93 23.00 1.47
N LEU A 302 -14.86 21.72 1.82
CA LEU A 302 -13.75 21.15 2.62
C LEU A 302 -12.65 20.53 1.76
N LEU A 303 -12.78 20.55 0.43
CA LEU A 303 -11.87 19.83 -0.48
C LEU A 303 -10.40 20.24 -0.31
N GLN A 304 -10.12 21.54 -0.20
CA GLN A 304 -8.77 22.04 0.03
C GLN A 304 -8.18 21.52 1.35
N GLN A 305 -9.00 21.45 2.40
CA GLN A 305 -8.59 20.90 3.69
C GLN A 305 -8.36 19.39 3.59
N ASN A 306 -9.25 18.65 2.91
CA ASN A 306 -9.15 17.19 2.76
C ASN A 306 -7.85 16.79 2.04
N LEU A 307 -7.49 17.49 0.96
CA LEU A 307 -6.21 17.26 0.25
C LEU A 307 -4.99 17.51 1.17
N ARG A 308 -5.05 18.53 2.02
CA ARG A 308 -3.97 18.82 2.98
C ARG A 308 -3.90 17.79 4.11
N GLN A 309 -5.03 17.25 4.56
CA GLN A 309 -5.04 16.24 5.62
C GLN A 309 -4.65 14.86 5.10
N LEU A 310 -4.88 14.53 3.82
CA LEU A 310 -4.41 13.29 3.21
C LEU A 310 -2.92 13.04 3.45
N MET A 311 -2.10 14.08 3.33
CA MET A 311 -0.64 14.01 3.56
C MET A 311 -0.24 13.72 5.01
N LYS A 312 -1.21 13.63 5.93
CA LYS A 312 -1.02 13.27 7.34
C LYS A 312 -1.68 11.94 7.72
N VAL A 313 -2.40 11.32 6.79
CA VAL A 313 -3.01 10.00 7.00
C VAL A 313 -1.92 8.94 7.10
N ASP A 314 -2.13 7.94 7.94
CA ASP A 314 -1.22 6.80 8.05
C ASP A 314 -1.06 6.09 6.70
N GLY A 315 0.19 5.81 6.33
CA GLY A 315 0.53 5.13 5.09
C GLY A 315 -0.17 3.79 4.92
N GLU A 316 -0.36 3.04 6.02
CA GLU A 316 -1.08 1.77 6.00
C GLU A 316 -2.53 1.94 5.54
N GLU A 317 -3.18 3.04 5.90
CA GLU A 317 -4.53 3.31 5.45
C GLU A 317 -4.53 3.77 3.98
N VAL A 318 -3.60 4.64 3.59
CA VAL A 318 -3.49 5.11 2.19
C VAL A 318 -3.27 3.95 1.22
N VAL A 319 -2.38 3.00 1.54
CA VAL A 319 -2.10 1.87 0.63
C VAL A 319 -3.25 0.87 0.52
N LYS A 320 -4.07 0.70 1.58
CA LYS A 320 -5.30 -0.11 1.52
C LYS A 320 -6.31 0.44 0.52
N PHE A 321 -6.39 1.76 0.42
CA PHE A 321 -7.31 2.48 -0.47
C PHE A 321 -6.57 3.12 -1.65
N LEU A 322 -5.41 2.59 -2.06
CA LEU A 322 -4.54 3.24 -3.03
C LEU A 322 -5.27 3.57 -4.35
N GLN A 323 -6.00 2.61 -4.89
CA GLN A 323 -6.77 2.80 -6.12
C GLN A 323 -7.83 3.90 -5.95
N ASP A 324 -8.71 3.78 -4.95
CA ASP A 324 -9.81 4.75 -4.74
C ASP A 324 -9.27 6.16 -4.41
N THR A 325 -8.12 6.24 -3.74
CA THR A 325 -7.41 7.50 -3.43
C THR A 325 -6.88 8.15 -4.70
N LEU A 326 -6.19 7.40 -5.56
CA LEU A 326 -5.68 7.91 -6.84
C LEU A 326 -6.83 8.31 -7.78
N ASP A 327 -7.89 7.50 -7.86
CA ASP A 327 -9.08 7.81 -8.64
C ASP A 327 -9.75 9.11 -8.13
N ALA A 328 -9.86 9.30 -6.82
CA ALA A 328 -10.38 10.54 -6.24
C ALA A 328 -9.51 11.74 -6.62
N LEU A 329 -8.19 11.63 -6.48
CA LEU A 329 -7.24 12.70 -6.80
C LEU A 329 -7.33 13.14 -8.27
N PHE A 330 -7.34 12.20 -9.22
CA PHE A 330 -7.45 12.56 -10.63
C PHE A 330 -8.83 13.07 -11.00
N ASN A 331 -9.91 12.54 -10.41
CA ASN A 331 -11.24 13.10 -10.61
C ASN A 331 -11.34 14.54 -10.11
N ILE A 332 -10.76 14.85 -8.94
CA ILE A 332 -10.68 16.22 -8.42
C ILE A 332 -9.96 17.14 -9.40
N MET A 333 -8.83 16.71 -9.95
CA MET A 333 -8.04 17.45 -10.93
C MET A 333 -8.81 17.70 -12.23
N MET A 334 -9.64 16.75 -12.68
CA MET A 334 -10.43 16.89 -13.91
C MET A 334 -11.69 17.73 -13.71
N GLU A 335 -12.40 17.58 -12.58
CA GLU A 335 -13.66 18.29 -12.30
C GLU A 335 -13.45 19.74 -11.84
N ASN A 336 -12.24 20.10 -11.38
CA ASN A 336 -11.89 21.47 -10.97
C ASN A 336 -10.86 22.07 -11.93
N SER A 337 -11.10 21.97 -13.23
CA SER A 337 -10.14 22.32 -14.28
C SER A 337 -9.63 23.76 -14.22
N ASP A 338 -10.45 24.68 -13.72
CA ASP A 338 -10.22 26.12 -13.76
C ASP A 338 -9.38 26.63 -12.57
N SER A 339 -8.97 25.73 -11.66
CA SER A 339 -8.26 26.09 -10.44
C SER A 339 -6.85 25.49 -10.37
N ASP A 340 -5.85 26.31 -10.63
CA ASP A 340 -4.43 25.98 -10.43
C ASP A 340 -4.12 25.55 -8.98
N THR A 341 -4.94 25.99 -8.02
CA THR A 341 -4.80 25.63 -6.61
C THR A 341 -5.06 24.15 -6.39
N PHE A 342 -6.10 23.58 -7.01
CA PHE A 342 -6.39 22.15 -6.86
C PHE A 342 -5.40 21.29 -7.65
N ASP A 343 -4.96 21.74 -8.82
CA ASP A 343 -3.90 21.07 -9.58
C ASP A 343 -2.63 20.91 -8.75
N THR A 344 -2.22 21.97 -8.05
CA THR A 344 -1.04 21.97 -7.16
C THR A 344 -1.23 21.02 -5.98
N LEU A 345 -2.39 21.04 -5.31
CA LEU A 345 -2.65 20.19 -4.15
C LEU A 345 -2.78 18.71 -4.50
N VAL A 346 -3.36 18.39 -5.67
CA VAL A 346 -3.42 17.02 -6.17
C VAL A 346 -2.02 16.55 -6.54
N PHE A 347 -1.20 17.38 -7.19
CA PHE A 347 0.18 17.04 -7.49
C PHE A 347 0.99 16.74 -6.22
N ASP A 348 0.88 17.59 -5.20
CA ASP A 348 1.52 17.38 -3.89
C ASP A 348 1.07 16.07 -3.23
N SER A 349 -0.23 15.76 -3.33
CA SER A 349 -0.81 14.51 -2.85
C SER A 349 -0.27 13.29 -3.59
N LEU A 350 -0.10 13.37 -4.92
CA LEU A 350 0.51 12.30 -5.73
C LEU A 350 1.97 12.09 -5.36
N VAL A 351 2.75 13.17 -5.21
CA VAL A 351 4.15 13.10 -4.76
C VAL A 351 4.26 12.48 -3.36
N PHE A 352 3.34 12.81 -2.45
CA PHE A 352 3.26 12.18 -1.14
C PHE A 352 3.02 10.67 -1.23
N ILE A 353 2.02 10.22 -2.02
CA ILE A 353 1.70 8.80 -2.18
C ILE A 353 2.87 8.03 -2.83
N ILE A 354 3.50 8.60 -3.87
CA ILE A 354 4.67 7.98 -4.52
C ILE A 354 5.84 7.90 -3.52
N GLY A 355 6.09 8.98 -2.78
CA GLY A 355 7.10 9.00 -1.72
C GLY A 355 6.85 7.98 -0.62
N LEU A 356 5.59 7.70 -0.31
CA LEU A 356 5.18 6.67 0.64
C LEU A 356 5.52 5.26 0.13
N ILE A 357 5.20 4.97 -1.14
CA ILE A 357 5.46 3.66 -1.76
C ILE A 357 6.96 3.43 -1.98
N ALA A 358 7.74 4.49 -2.17
CA ALA A 358 9.19 4.42 -2.26
C ALA A 358 9.88 4.07 -0.91
N ASP A 359 9.16 4.16 0.21
CA ASP A 359 9.67 3.71 1.52
C ASP A 359 9.82 2.19 1.56
N ARG A 360 10.88 1.68 2.21
CA ARG A 360 11.12 0.24 2.39
C ARG A 360 9.94 -0.48 3.04
N LYS A 361 9.17 0.21 3.89
CA LYS A 361 7.96 -0.33 4.52
C LYS A 361 6.89 -0.68 3.48
N PHE A 362 6.76 0.09 2.40
CA PHE A 362 5.66 -0.03 1.44
C PHE A 362 6.13 -0.40 0.02
N GLN A 363 7.42 -0.68 -0.19
CA GLN A 363 7.97 -1.00 -1.51
C GLN A 363 7.30 -2.19 -2.23
N HIS A 364 6.66 -3.10 -1.49
CA HIS A 364 5.89 -4.21 -2.06
C HIS A 364 4.60 -3.75 -2.76
N PHE A 365 4.20 -2.48 -2.62
CA PHE A 365 3.11 -1.84 -3.38
C PHE A 365 3.56 -1.24 -4.73
N ASN A 366 4.85 -1.25 -5.09
CA ASN A 366 5.29 -0.80 -6.42
C ASN A 366 4.54 -1.53 -7.57
N PRO A 367 4.39 -2.88 -7.55
CA PRO A 367 3.60 -3.59 -8.56
C PRO A 367 2.11 -3.19 -8.59
N VAL A 368 1.54 -2.78 -7.45
CA VAL A 368 0.14 -2.31 -7.35
C VAL A 368 0.00 -0.98 -8.08
N LEU A 369 0.92 -0.02 -7.83
CA LEU A 369 0.95 1.28 -8.51
C LEU A 369 1.17 1.11 -10.02
N GLU A 370 2.10 0.26 -10.44
CA GLU A 370 2.33 -0.10 -11.84
C GLU A 370 1.07 -0.67 -12.51
N THR A 371 0.39 -1.60 -11.83
CA THR A 371 -0.84 -2.21 -12.34
C THR A 371 -1.96 -1.16 -12.45
N TYR A 372 -2.09 -0.26 -11.48
CA TYR A 372 -3.04 0.84 -11.54
C TYR A 372 -2.80 1.75 -12.75
N ILE A 373 -1.56 2.24 -12.94
CA ILE A 373 -1.20 3.10 -14.08
C ILE A 373 -1.52 2.39 -15.41
N ARG A 374 -1.16 1.11 -15.53
CA ARG A 374 -1.32 0.37 -16.79
C ARG A 374 -2.77 0.02 -17.08
N LYS A 375 -3.56 -0.39 -16.08
CA LYS A 375 -4.89 -1.02 -16.31
C LYS A 375 -6.09 -0.20 -15.84
N HIS A 376 -5.94 0.66 -14.84
CA HIS A 376 -7.08 1.32 -14.19
C HIS A 376 -7.12 2.84 -14.39
N PHE A 377 -5.96 3.47 -14.51
CA PHE A 377 -5.86 4.90 -14.74
C PHE A 377 -6.54 5.33 -16.06
N SER A 378 -7.36 6.38 -16.00
CA SER A 378 -8.25 6.80 -17.10
C SER A 378 -8.28 8.31 -17.37
N ALA A 379 -7.51 9.13 -16.64
CA ALA A 379 -7.54 10.59 -16.81
C ALA A 379 -6.72 11.04 -18.03
N THR A 380 -7.41 11.31 -19.15
CA THR A 380 -6.81 11.60 -20.47
C THR A 380 -6.18 12.99 -20.59
N LEU A 381 -6.58 13.94 -19.74
CA LEU A 381 -6.05 15.32 -19.73
C LEU A 381 -5.12 15.58 -18.54
N ALA A 382 -4.81 14.57 -17.72
CA ALA A 382 -3.92 14.74 -16.57
C ALA A 382 -2.50 15.18 -16.98
N TYR A 383 -2.01 14.76 -18.16
CA TYR A 383 -0.68 15.14 -18.63
C TYR A 383 -0.47 16.66 -18.71
N THR A 384 -1.48 17.43 -19.17
CA THR A 384 -1.34 18.89 -19.33
C THR A 384 -1.17 19.55 -17.96
N LYS A 385 -1.97 19.14 -16.98
CA LYS A 385 -1.98 19.68 -15.63
C LYS A 385 -0.73 19.27 -14.85
N LEU A 386 -0.36 17.99 -14.88
CA LEU A 386 0.85 17.49 -14.21
C LEU A 386 2.12 18.16 -14.75
N THR A 387 2.26 18.28 -16.08
CA THR A 387 3.41 18.96 -16.69
C THR A 387 3.45 20.43 -16.32
N THR A 388 2.30 21.11 -16.31
CA THR A 388 2.20 22.52 -15.93
C THR A 388 2.61 22.76 -14.48
N VAL A 389 2.10 21.97 -13.53
CA VAL A 389 2.45 22.10 -12.11
C VAL A 389 3.94 21.81 -11.88
N LEU A 390 4.47 20.74 -12.48
CA LEU A 390 5.90 20.43 -12.37
C LEU A 390 6.77 21.56 -12.93
N LYS A 391 6.41 22.11 -14.10
CA LYS A 391 7.10 23.26 -14.70
C LYS A 391 7.07 24.47 -13.76
N ASN A 392 5.90 24.78 -13.19
CA ASN A 392 5.76 25.89 -12.23
C ASN A 392 6.65 25.71 -11.00
N TYR A 393 6.82 24.49 -10.49
CA TYR A 393 7.76 24.24 -9.40
C TYR A 393 9.22 24.46 -9.82
N VAL A 394 9.60 23.99 -11.01
CA VAL A 394 10.96 24.18 -11.54
C VAL A 394 11.27 25.67 -11.78
N ASP A 395 10.35 26.41 -12.39
CA ASP A 395 10.49 27.86 -12.64
C ASP A 395 10.64 28.67 -11.34
N ASN A 396 10.09 28.16 -10.24
CA ASN A 396 10.12 28.81 -8.92
C ASN A 396 11.07 28.11 -7.94
N SER A 397 12.03 27.33 -8.44
CA SER A 397 12.93 26.48 -7.64
C SER A 397 13.77 27.22 -6.58
N GLU A 398 13.96 28.53 -6.73
CA GLU A 398 14.70 29.38 -5.78
C GLU A 398 13.84 29.86 -4.58
N LYS A 399 12.53 29.61 -4.57
CA LYS A 399 11.68 29.95 -3.42
C LYS A 399 11.79 28.86 -2.35
N PRO A 400 12.12 29.17 -1.08
CA PRO A 400 12.39 28.16 -0.05
C PRO A 400 11.28 27.11 0.14
N ASN A 401 10.01 27.53 0.14
CA ASN A 401 8.87 26.62 0.30
C ASN A 401 8.66 25.70 -0.93
N VAL A 402 9.11 26.14 -2.11
CA VAL A 402 9.00 25.38 -3.36
C VAL A 402 10.15 24.39 -3.50
N THR A 403 11.36 24.75 -3.05
CA THR A 403 12.55 23.90 -3.18
C THR A 403 12.36 22.53 -2.52
N ASP A 404 11.75 22.48 -1.32
CA ASP A 404 11.47 21.21 -0.63
C ASP A 404 10.44 20.34 -1.38
N GLN A 405 9.35 20.95 -1.85
CA GLN A 405 8.34 20.24 -2.64
C GLN A 405 8.90 19.76 -3.97
N LEU A 406 9.69 20.58 -4.66
CA LEU A 406 10.37 20.22 -5.89
C LEU A 406 11.36 19.08 -5.67
N PHE A 407 12.11 19.07 -4.56
CA PHE A 407 13.00 17.95 -4.24
C PHE A 407 12.22 16.62 -4.10
N LYS A 408 11.07 16.63 -3.42
CA LYS A 408 10.19 15.45 -3.31
C LYS A 408 9.60 15.05 -4.67
N ALA A 409 9.21 16.02 -5.48
CA ALA A 409 8.71 15.79 -6.83
C ALA A 409 9.79 15.15 -7.72
N MET A 410 11.04 15.64 -7.65
CA MET A 410 12.18 15.06 -8.37
C MET A 410 12.47 13.61 -7.93
N LYS A 411 12.35 13.29 -6.64
CA LYS A 411 12.45 11.90 -6.17
C LYS A 411 11.34 10.99 -6.71
N SER A 412 10.18 11.57 -7.02
CA SER A 412 8.98 10.87 -7.51
C SER A 412 8.84 10.91 -9.03
N LEU A 413 9.85 11.45 -9.72
CA LEU A 413 9.76 11.87 -11.13
C LEU A 413 9.43 10.72 -12.07
N GLU A 414 9.97 9.52 -11.81
CA GLU A 414 9.70 8.31 -12.57
C GLU A 414 8.19 8.04 -12.67
N TYR A 415 7.51 7.94 -11.53
CA TYR A 415 6.06 7.66 -11.50
C TYR A 415 5.22 8.86 -11.97
N VAL A 416 5.65 10.10 -11.69
CA VAL A 416 5.00 11.30 -12.24
C VAL A 416 4.99 11.24 -13.77
N PHE A 417 6.13 10.91 -14.39
CA PHE A 417 6.20 10.75 -15.84
C PHE A 417 5.44 9.54 -16.36
N LYS A 418 5.39 8.42 -15.63
CA LYS A 418 4.52 7.29 -15.99
C LYS A 418 3.04 7.71 -16.08
N PHE A 419 2.56 8.56 -15.17
CA PHE A 419 1.21 9.14 -15.27
C PHE A 419 1.05 10.08 -16.47
N ILE A 420 2.01 10.99 -16.71
CA ILE A 420 2.01 11.90 -17.87
C ILE A 420 1.96 11.12 -19.19
N VAL A 421 2.87 10.16 -19.36
CA VAL A 421 2.98 9.32 -20.55
C VAL A 421 1.72 8.48 -20.74
N ARG A 422 1.22 7.82 -19.68
CA ARG A 422 0.00 7.03 -19.77
C ARG A 422 -1.21 7.87 -20.14
N SER A 423 -1.34 9.05 -19.55
CA SER A 423 -2.40 10.01 -19.85
C SER A 423 -2.36 10.42 -21.34
N ARG A 424 -1.17 10.70 -21.88
CA ARG A 424 -0.98 11.00 -23.31
C ARG A 424 -1.33 9.83 -24.22
N ILE A 425 -0.91 8.61 -23.88
CA ILE A 425 -1.27 7.40 -24.65
C ILE A 425 -2.80 7.23 -24.72
N LEU A 426 -3.49 7.41 -23.59
CA LEU A 426 -4.96 7.33 -23.53
C LEU A 426 -5.62 8.45 -24.36
N PHE A 427 -5.06 9.66 -24.33
CA PHE A 427 -5.54 10.76 -25.17
C PHE A 427 -5.42 10.43 -26.66
N ASN A 428 -4.27 9.92 -27.12
CA ASN A 428 -4.06 9.56 -28.52
C ASN A 428 -5.03 8.48 -29.00
N GLN A 429 -5.35 7.51 -28.14
CA GLN A 429 -6.33 6.45 -28.44
C GLN A 429 -7.74 6.98 -28.71
N LEU A 430 -8.11 8.12 -28.11
CA LEU A 430 -9.43 8.72 -28.26
C LEU A 430 -9.49 9.79 -29.36
N TYR A 431 -8.39 10.49 -29.64
CA TYR A 431 -8.37 11.70 -30.45
C TYR A 431 -7.43 11.65 -31.66
N GLU A 432 -6.84 10.49 -32.00
CA GLU A 432 -6.03 10.26 -33.21
C GLU A 432 -4.91 11.31 -33.38
N ASP A 433 -4.02 11.39 -32.39
CA ASP A 433 -2.83 12.26 -32.35
C ASP A 433 -3.07 13.78 -32.41
N LYS A 434 -4.32 14.24 -32.23
CA LYS A 434 -4.59 15.68 -32.00
C LYS A 434 -3.77 16.23 -30.83
N GLY A 435 -3.36 17.50 -30.93
CA GLY A 435 -2.59 18.19 -29.89
C GLY A 435 -1.16 17.66 -29.69
N GLU A 436 -0.60 16.91 -30.65
CA GLU A 436 0.79 16.44 -30.58
C GLU A 436 1.79 17.59 -30.50
N SER A 437 1.63 18.62 -31.34
CA SER A 437 2.51 19.80 -31.28
C SER A 437 2.48 20.46 -29.91
N ASP A 438 1.29 20.67 -29.34
CA ASP A 438 1.14 21.32 -28.03
C ASP A 438 1.76 20.49 -26.91
N PHE A 439 1.61 19.17 -26.96
CA PHE A 439 2.25 18.25 -26.01
C PHE A 439 3.78 18.30 -26.12
N MET A 440 4.30 18.20 -27.36
CA MET A 440 5.74 18.27 -27.62
C MET A 440 6.31 19.60 -27.13
N ASP A 441 5.63 20.71 -27.40
CA ASP A 441 6.02 22.04 -26.96
C ASP A 441 5.96 22.19 -25.44
N SER A 442 4.95 21.62 -24.78
CA SER A 442 4.85 21.60 -23.31
C SER A 442 6.02 20.85 -22.66
N LEU A 443 6.39 19.68 -23.18
CA LEU A 443 7.56 18.94 -22.70
C LEU A 443 8.87 19.67 -22.99
N ARG A 444 9.04 20.25 -24.19
CA ARG A 444 10.21 21.09 -24.51
C ARG A 444 10.35 22.23 -23.52
N GLN A 445 9.25 22.91 -23.19
CA GLN A 445 9.25 24.00 -22.22
C GLN A 445 9.63 23.52 -20.83
N LEU A 446 9.12 22.37 -20.37
CA LEU A 446 9.52 21.79 -19.09
C LEU A 446 11.02 21.49 -19.04
N PHE A 447 11.59 20.86 -20.08
CA PHE A 447 13.02 20.60 -20.14
C PHE A 447 13.86 21.88 -20.18
N ARG A 448 13.39 22.93 -20.89
CA ARG A 448 14.02 24.25 -20.84
C ARG A 448 14.03 24.83 -19.43
N SER A 449 12.89 24.79 -18.73
CA SER A 449 12.82 25.22 -17.32
C SER A 449 13.79 24.44 -16.43
N ILE A 450 13.93 23.12 -16.64
CA ILE A 450 14.91 22.29 -15.90
C ILE A 450 16.34 22.74 -16.22
N ASN A 451 16.65 23.02 -17.48
CA ASN A 451 17.97 23.50 -17.89
C ASN A 451 18.29 24.87 -17.28
N ASP A 452 17.32 25.79 -17.27
CA ASP A 452 17.46 27.09 -16.63
C ASP A 452 17.73 26.93 -15.13
N MET A 453 16.99 26.05 -14.45
CA MET A 453 17.25 25.69 -13.05
C MET A 453 18.67 25.14 -12.89
N MET A 454 19.13 24.22 -13.74
CA MET A 454 20.49 23.65 -13.67
C MET A 454 21.57 24.73 -13.78
N SER A 455 21.38 25.70 -14.69
CA SER A 455 22.32 26.78 -14.96
C SER A 455 22.45 27.83 -13.84
N SER A 456 21.46 27.90 -12.93
CA SER A 456 21.45 28.90 -11.87
C SER A 456 22.67 28.79 -10.93
N THR A 457 23.12 29.89 -10.35
CA THR A 457 24.25 29.87 -9.38
C THR A 457 23.80 29.73 -7.93
N SER A 458 22.48 29.61 -7.69
CA SER A 458 21.90 29.56 -6.35
C SER A 458 22.25 28.27 -5.60
N ASP A 459 22.89 28.42 -4.44
CA ASP A 459 23.22 27.30 -3.54
C ASP A 459 21.97 26.56 -3.02
N GLN A 460 20.82 27.25 -2.94
CA GLN A 460 19.56 26.65 -2.46
C GLN A 460 19.08 25.52 -3.37
N THR A 461 19.42 25.57 -4.66
CA THR A 461 18.96 24.60 -5.66
C THR A 461 19.85 23.37 -5.80
N VAL A 462 21.02 23.34 -5.14
CA VAL A 462 22.04 22.27 -5.32
C VAL A 462 21.48 20.88 -5.04
N ILE A 463 20.67 20.73 -3.99
CA ILE A 463 20.04 19.47 -3.62
C ILE A 463 19.05 19.00 -4.71
N VAL A 464 18.26 19.93 -5.25
CA VAL A 464 17.31 19.67 -6.34
C VAL A 464 18.05 19.31 -7.64
N LYS A 465 19.16 19.99 -7.95
CA LYS A 465 20.01 19.66 -9.11
C LYS A 465 20.58 18.25 -9.02
N GLY A 466 21.07 17.87 -7.84
CA GLY A 466 21.52 16.50 -7.57
C GLY A 466 20.40 15.48 -7.75
N ALA A 467 19.17 15.80 -7.33
CA ALA A 467 18.00 14.96 -7.56
C ALA A 467 17.63 14.87 -9.05
N ALA A 468 17.64 15.98 -9.78
CA ALA A 468 17.37 16.00 -11.22
C ALA A 468 18.37 15.10 -11.98
N LEU A 469 19.67 15.20 -11.68
CA LEU A 469 20.69 14.33 -12.27
C LEU A 469 20.46 12.84 -11.96
N LYS A 470 19.91 12.52 -10.79
CA LYS A 470 19.64 11.13 -10.39
C LYS A 470 18.37 10.56 -11.01
N TYR A 471 17.28 11.33 -11.07
CA TYR A 471 15.95 10.81 -11.38
C TYR A 471 15.46 11.20 -12.79
N LEU A 472 16.02 12.21 -13.44
CA LEU A 472 15.64 12.55 -14.81
C LEU A 472 15.97 11.43 -15.82
N PRO A 473 17.10 10.70 -15.72
CA PRO A 473 17.36 9.59 -16.64
C PRO A 473 16.35 8.43 -16.54
N THR A 474 15.67 8.25 -15.40
CA THR A 474 14.77 7.11 -15.20
C THR A 474 13.49 7.20 -16.03
N ILE A 475 13.12 8.40 -16.50
CA ILE A 475 11.90 8.62 -17.30
C ILE A 475 12.05 8.22 -18.77
N VAL A 476 13.30 8.00 -19.23
CA VAL A 476 13.64 7.89 -20.66
C VAL A 476 12.82 6.83 -21.37
N ASN A 477 12.71 5.64 -20.77
CA ASN A 477 12.06 4.48 -21.39
C ASN A 477 10.53 4.66 -21.52
N ASP A 478 9.92 5.46 -20.65
CA ASP A 478 8.51 5.81 -20.74
C ASP A 478 8.29 6.98 -21.70
N VAL A 479 9.09 8.05 -21.61
CA VAL A 479 8.93 9.27 -22.43
C VAL A 479 9.12 8.99 -23.92
N LYS A 480 10.03 8.09 -24.31
CA LYS A 480 10.25 7.71 -25.71
C LYS A 480 9.01 7.11 -26.39
N LEU A 481 8.00 6.67 -25.61
CA LEU A 481 6.76 6.12 -26.16
C LEU A 481 5.85 7.21 -26.77
N VAL A 482 6.06 8.48 -26.38
CA VAL A 482 5.20 9.61 -26.75
C VAL A 482 6.00 10.83 -27.22
N PHE A 483 7.33 10.76 -27.28
CA PHE A 483 8.21 11.87 -27.63
C PHE A 483 9.38 11.40 -28.51
N ASP A 484 9.83 12.24 -29.45
CA ASP A 484 10.91 11.89 -30.39
C ASP A 484 12.24 11.60 -29.64
N PRO A 485 12.80 10.37 -29.78
CA PRO A 485 14.05 9.99 -29.14
C PRO A 485 15.25 10.88 -29.53
N LYS A 486 15.31 11.39 -30.77
CA LYS A 486 16.41 12.25 -31.21
C LYS A 486 16.34 13.60 -30.53
N GLU A 487 15.14 14.18 -30.45
CA GLU A 487 14.92 15.41 -29.73
C GLU A 487 15.18 15.26 -28.22
N LEU A 488 14.73 14.16 -27.61
CA LEU A 488 15.03 13.87 -26.21
C LEU A 488 16.55 13.81 -25.95
N SER A 489 17.30 13.22 -26.88
CA SER A 489 18.76 13.17 -26.82
C SER A 489 19.41 14.57 -26.85
N LYS A 490 18.85 15.51 -27.62
CA LYS A 490 19.29 16.92 -27.62
C LYS A 490 18.99 17.60 -26.30
N LEU A 491 17.79 17.39 -25.72
CA LEU A 491 17.41 17.95 -24.43
C LEU A 491 18.32 17.45 -23.30
N PHE A 492 18.68 16.16 -23.29
CA PHE A 492 19.68 15.63 -22.35
C PHE A 492 21.08 16.19 -22.58
N THR A 493 21.45 16.43 -23.84
CA THR A 493 22.73 17.07 -24.17
C THR A 493 22.77 18.47 -23.56
N ASP A 494 21.72 19.28 -23.75
CA ASP A 494 21.62 20.63 -23.16
C ASP A 494 21.60 20.56 -21.62
N PHE A 495 20.88 19.61 -21.03
CA PHE A 495 20.81 19.39 -19.59
C PHE A 495 22.20 19.13 -18.97
N ILE A 496 23.01 18.29 -19.60
CA ILE A 496 24.37 17.96 -19.11
C ILE A 496 25.34 19.14 -19.26
N HIS A 497 25.18 19.95 -20.30
CA HIS A 497 25.99 21.16 -20.50
C HIS A 497 25.65 22.27 -19.48
N ASN A 498 24.39 22.34 -19.04
CA ASN A 498 23.94 23.33 -18.05
C ASN A 498 24.24 22.95 -16.59
N VAL A 499 24.91 21.82 -16.33
CA VAL A 499 25.39 21.48 -14.98
C VAL A 499 26.51 22.46 -14.58
N PRO A 500 26.44 23.11 -13.40
CA PRO A 500 27.44 24.10 -13.00
C PRO A 500 28.86 23.51 -12.95
N PRO A 501 29.87 24.18 -13.54
CA PRO A 501 31.22 23.66 -13.60
C PRO A 501 31.83 23.49 -12.20
N GLY A 502 32.58 22.40 -12.00
CA GLY A 502 33.21 22.07 -10.71
C GLY A 502 32.25 21.62 -9.60
N ARG A 503 30.94 21.51 -9.87
CA ARG A 503 29.93 21.02 -8.92
C ARG A 503 29.22 19.80 -9.48
N LEU A 504 28.77 18.92 -8.58
CA LEU A 504 27.97 17.73 -8.92
C LEU A 504 28.63 16.82 -9.98
N VAL A 505 29.97 16.83 -10.08
CA VAL A 505 30.72 16.08 -11.11
C VAL A 505 30.39 14.60 -11.05
N ARG A 506 30.40 14.02 -9.85
CA ARG A 506 30.03 12.63 -9.62
C ARG A 506 28.61 12.35 -10.12
N GLN A 507 27.63 13.13 -9.66
CA GLN A 507 26.22 12.95 -10.04
C GLN A 507 25.99 13.12 -11.55
N LYS A 508 26.74 14.02 -12.20
CA LYS A 508 26.74 14.21 -13.65
C LYS A 508 27.24 12.99 -14.39
N LEU A 509 28.36 12.39 -13.95
CA LEU A 509 28.89 11.16 -14.56
C LEU A 509 27.94 9.97 -14.37
N TYR A 510 27.35 9.81 -13.18
CA TYR A 510 26.34 8.76 -12.95
C TYR A 510 25.07 8.97 -13.77
N CYS A 511 24.61 10.22 -13.95
CA CYS A 511 23.51 10.55 -14.86
C CYS A 511 23.80 10.07 -16.29
N LEU A 512 25.03 10.30 -16.79
CA LEU A 512 25.44 9.82 -18.11
C LEU A 512 25.46 8.29 -18.20
N ILE A 513 25.88 7.59 -17.12
CA ILE A 513 25.84 6.12 -17.05
C ILE A 513 24.39 5.63 -17.19
N GLU A 514 23.45 6.23 -16.47
CA GLU A 514 22.02 5.87 -16.58
C GLU A 514 21.46 6.14 -17.99
N ILE A 515 21.87 7.23 -18.65
CA ILE A 515 21.49 7.49 -20.04
C ILE A 515 22.05 6.41 -20.99
N VAL A 516 23.28 5.93 -20.75
CA VAL A 516 23.89 4.83 -21.54
C VAL A 516 23.14 3.51 -21.34
N HIS A 517 22.62 3.24 -20.13
CA HIS A 517 21.79 2.06 -19.85
C HIS A 517 20.37 2.14 -20.43
N SER A 518 19.92 3.33 -20.79
CA SER A 518 18.59 3.54 -21.37
C SER A 518 18.51 3.12 -22.85
N ASP A 519 17.29 2.93 -23.34
CA ASP A 519 17.06 2.60 -24.75
C ASP A 519 17.37 3.74 -25.73
N LEU A 520 17.71 4.94 -25.25
CA LEU A 520 18.22 5.99 -26.16
C LEU A 520 19.57 5.60 -26.73
N PHE A 521 20.47 5.07 -25.91
CA PHE A 521 21.84 4.78 -26.36
C PHE A 521 21.92 3.51 -27.24
N THR A 522 20.87 2.68 -27.25
CA THR A 522 20.77 1.56 -28.20
C THR A 522 20.37 2.00 -29.61
N GLN A 523 19.83 3.21 -29.79
CA GLN A 523 19.48 3.77 -31.09
C GLN A 523 20.64 4.51 -31.76
N HIS A 524 20.92 4.19 -33.02
CA HIS A 524 22.01 4.78 -33.81
C HIS A 524 21.97 6.31 -33.84
N ASP A 525 20.81 6.88 -34.17
CA ASP A 525 20.68 8.33 -34.36
C ASP A 525 20.74 9.13 -33.05
N CYS A 526 20.35 8.50 -31.93
CA CYS A 526 20.49 9.08 -30.60
C CYS A 526 21.96 9.05 -30.15
N ARG A 527 22.71 7.97 -30.45
CA ARG A 527 24.15 7.91 -30.19
C ARG A 527 24.93 8.97 -30.95
N ASP A 528 24.54 9.26 -32.20
CA ASP A 528 25.16 10.33 -32.99
C ASP A 528 25.07 11.71 -32.31
N ILE A 529 24.09 11.91 -31.42
CA ILE A 529 23.90 13.13 -30.63
C ILE A 529 24.61 13.02 -29.27
N LEU A 530 24.39 11.93 -28.53
CA LEU A 530 24.84 11.77 -27.14
C LEU A 530 26.33 11.48 -27.01
N LEU A 531 26.89 10.61 -27.86
CA LEU A 531 28.27 10.15 -27.72
C LEU A 531 29.31 11.28 -27.90
N PRO A 532 29.16 12.21 -28.88
CA PRO A 532 30.07 13.34 -28.97
C PRO A 532 30.15 14.17 -27.69
N MET A 533 29.01 14.43 -27.04
CA MET A 533 28.96 15.13 -25.75
C MET A 533 29.60 14.30 -24.64
N MET A 534 29.26 13.01 -24.51
CA MET A 534 29.83 12.14 -23.47
C MET A 534 31.35 12.03 -23.57
N THR A 535 31.89 11.91 -24.80
CA THR A 535 33.34 11.88 -25.02
C THR A 535 34.02 13.20 -24.68
N GLU A 536 33.36 14.34 -24.88
CA GLU A 536 33.88 15.64 -24.45
C GLU A 536 33.93 15.76 -22.93
N GLN A 537 32.86 15.35 -22.23
CA GLN A 537 32.82 15.34 -20.76
C GLN A 537 33.87 14.40 -20.16
N LEU A 538 33.99 13.17 -20.69
CA LEU A 538 35.01 12.22 -20.27
C LEU A 538 36.42 12.80 -20.45
N LYS A 539 36.70 13.40 -21.60
CA LYS A 539 38.01 14.00 -21.87
C LYS A 539 38.34 15.08 -20.83
N HIS A 540 37.39 15.99 -20.59
CA HIS A 540 37.57 17.10 -19.65
C HIS A 540 37.87 16.59 -18.22
N HIS A 541 37.06 15.68 -17.71
CA HIS A 541 37.22 15.17 -16.34
C HIS A 541 38.47 14.30 -16.19
N LEU A 542 38.84 13.51 -17.21
CA LEU A 542 40.08 12.72 -17.21
C LEU A 542 41.34 13.61 -17.24
N GLU A 543 41.32 14.72 -17.99
CA GLU A 543 42.43 15.69 -18.05
C GLU A 543 42.60 16.43 -16.72
N ASN A 544 41.48 16.78 -16.06
CA ASN A 544 41.47 17.46 -14.76
C ASN A 544 41.62 16.51 -13.56
N ARG A 545 41.60 15.19 -13.79
CA ARG A 545 41.65 14.13 -12.76
C ARG A 545 40.48 14.17 -11.77
N GLU A 546 39.28 14.49 -12.26
CA GLU A 546 38.06 14.54 -11.46
C GLU A 546 37.29 13.21 -11.55
N GLU A 547 36.90 12.64 -10.40
CA GLU A 547 36.03 11.45 -10.31
C GLU A 547 36.45 10.31 -11.28
N LEU A 548 37.73 9.94 -11.24
CA LEU A 548 38.34 9.00 -12.20
C LEU A 548 37.64 7.64 -12.24
N GLU A 549 37.17 7.13 -11.09
CA GLU A 549 36.38 5.90 -10.99
C GLU A 549 35.08 6.00 -11.81
N ALA A 550 34.33 7.09 -11.67
CA ALA A 550 33.09 7.31 -12.41
C ALA A 550 33.35 7.52 -13.91
N CYS A 551 34.50 8.12 -14.28
CA CYS A 551 34.92 8.21 -15.68
C CYS A 551 35.21 6.83 -16.28
N CYS A 552 35.91 5.96 -15.54
CA CYS A 552 36.15 4.57 -15.96
C CYS A 552 34.83 3.81 -16.14
N HIS A 553 33.92 3.90 -15.17
CA HIS A 553 32.61 3.27 -15.27
C HIS A 553 31.83 3.76 -16.49
N LEU A 554 31.78 5.08 -16.74
CA LEU A 554 31.08 5.62 -17.91
C LEU A 554 31.68 5.13 -19.23
N LEU A 555 33.01 5.16 -19.37
CA LEU A 555 33.68 4.66 -20.58
C LEU A 555 33.44 3.16 -20.78
N SER A 556 33.51 2.38 -19.70
CA SER A 556 33.27 0.93 -19.72
C SER A 556 31.85 0.62 -20.20
N ASN A 557 30.83 1.28 -19.64
CA ASN A 557 29.44 1.08 -20.03
C ASN A 557 29.17 1.49 -21.48
N ILE A 558 29.77 2.59 -21.96
CA ILE A 558 29.68 2.99 -23.37
C ILE A 558 30.22 1.89 -24.27
N LEU A 559 31.43 1.38 -23.98
CA LEU A 559 32.06 0.33 -24.77
C LEU A 559 31.28 -0.99 -24.71
N GLU A 560 30.73 -1.33 -23.55
CA GLU A 560 29.89 -2.52 -23.39
C GLU A 560 28.69 -2.48 -24.33
N VAL A 561 27.95 -1.36 -24.36
CA VAL A 561 26.81 -1.20 -25.27
C VAL A 561 27.26 -1.25 -26.73
N LEU A 562 28.35 -0.60 -27.09
CA LEU A 562 28.85 -0.60 -28.48
C LEU A 562 29.37 -1.96 -28.95
N TYR A 563 29.73 -2.85 -28.03
CA TYR A 563 30.20 -4.21 -28.32
C TYR A 563 29.06 -5.24 -28.40
N ARG A 564 27.86 -4.92 -27.90
CA ARG A 564 26.70 -5.82 -27.99
C ARG A 564 26.36 -6.11 -29.45
N LYS A 565 26.22 -7.39 -29.78
CA LYS A 565 25.93 -7.85 -31.15
C LYS A 565 24.46 -7.69 -31.54
N ASP A 566 23.56 -7.66 -30.57
CA ASP A 566 22.11 -7.62 -30.79
C ASP A 566 21.53 -6.26 -30.39
N GLY A 567 20.63 -5.72 -31.22
CA GLY A 567 19.78 -4.57 -30.88
C GLY A 567 20.43 -3.18 -30.93
N VAL A 568 21.74 -3.06 -31.16
CA VAL A 568 22.46 -1.77 -31.11
C VAL A 568 22.75 -1.20 -32.51
N GLY A 569 22.72 -1.99 -33.58
CA GLY A 569 23.00 -1.52 -34.95
C GLY A 569 24.48 -1.24 -35.22
N LEU A 570 24.79 -0.41 -36.22
CA LEU A 570 26.18 -0.09 -36.59
C LEU A 570 26.87 0.76 -35.51
N THR A 571 28.07 0.37 -35.10
CA THR A 571 28.85 1.04 -34.02
C THR A 571 30.25 1.45 -34.43
N GLN A 572 30.71 1.10 -35.64
CA GLN A 572 32.09 1.35 -36.10
C GLN A 572 32.48 2.83 -36.02
N ARG A 573 31.60 3.73 -36.47
CA ARG A 573 31.83 5.19 -36.42
C ARG A 573 31.88 5.69 -34.97
N HIS A 574 31.02 5.17 -34.10
CA HIS A 574 30.99 5.53 -32.67
C HIS A 574 32.27 5.12 -31.97
N VAL A 575 32.78 3.92 -32.24
CA VAL A 575 34.08 3.45 -31.73
C VAL A 575 35.19 4.36 -32.26
N GLN A 576 35.22 4.68 -33.55
CA GLN A 576 36.21 5.59 -34.12
C GLN A 576 36.25 6.96 -33.40
N ILE A 577 35.09 7.55 -33.07
CA ILE A 577 35.01 8.81 -32.33
C ILE A 577 35.67 8.69 -30.95
N ILE A 578 35.44 7.58 -30.23
CA ILE A 578 36.06 7.32 -28.92
C ILE A 578 37.58 7.22 -29.07
N MET A 579 38.05 6.47 -30.07
CA MET A 579 39.48 6.30 -30.36
C MET A 579 40.17 7.65 -30.63
N GLU A 580 39.57 8.47 -31.48
CA GLU A 580 40.15 9.77 -31.88
C GLU A 580 40.15 10.78 -30.72
N LYS A 581 39.08 10.81 -29.91
CA LYS A 581 38.91 11.84 -28.88
C LYS A 581 39.51 11.48 -27.52
N LEU A 582 39.46 10.20 -27.12
CA LEU A 582 39.74 9.80 -25.74
C LEU A 582 41.04 9.01 -25.59
N LEU A 583 41.51 8.28 -26.61
CA LEU A 583 42.63 7.35 -26.48
C LEU A 583 43.87 7.97 -25.82
N ARG A 584 44.32 9.11 -26.36
CA ARG A 584 45.52 9.79 -25.85
C ARG A 584 45.34 10.22 -24.40
N THR A 585 44.16 10.73 -24.07
CA THR A 585 43.82 11.21 -22.73
C THR A 585 43.77 10.04 -21.75
N VAL A 586 43.05 8.97 -22.09
CA VAL A 586 43.00 7.73 -21.29
C VAL A 586 44.40 7.19 -21.04
N ASN A 587 45.23 6.99 -22.08
CA ASN A 587 46.59 6.48 -21.91
C ASN A 587 47.43 7.35 -20.96
N ARG A 588 47.34 8.68 -21.08
CA ARG A 588 48.04 9.60 -20.16
C ARG A 588 47.54 9.49 -18.72
N THR A 589 46.23 9.41 -18.52
CA THR A 589 45.62 9.26 -17.20
C THR A 589 46.08 7.96 -16.55
N VAL A 590 46.04 6.84 -17.28
CA VAL A 590 46.49 5.51 -16.80
C VAL A 590 47.97 5.51 -16.43
N ILE A 591 48.83 6.03 -17.30
CA ILE A 591 50.27 6.15 -17.02
C ILE A 591 50.50 6.95 -15.72
N SER A 592 49.69 7.99 -15.49
CA SER A 592 49.84 8.87 -14.33
C SER A 592 49.31 8.30 -13.01
N MET A 593 48.41 7.31 -13.06
CA MET A 593 47.85 6.66 -11.87
C MET A 593 48.84 5.68 -11.22
N GLY A 594 49.80 5.14 -11.99
CA GLY A 594 50.73 4.11 -11.53
C GLY A 594 50.07 2.73 -11.39
N ARG A 595 50.88 1.66 -11.41
CA ARG A 595 50.37 0.26 -11.42
C ARG A 595 49.71 -0.19 -10.11
N ASP A 596 49.99 0.52 -9.02
CA ASP A 596 49.50 0.19 -7.68
C ASP A 596 48.18 0.90 -7.33
N SER A 597 47.54 1.58 -8.29
CA SER A 597 46.27 2.29 -8.07
C SER A 597 45.14 1.31 -7.72
N GLU A 598 44.44 1.55 -6.63
CA GLU A 598 43.26 0.76 -6.22
C GLU A 598 42.17 0.72 -7.31
N ILE A 599 42.04 1.75 -8.16
CA ILE A 599 41.08 1.76 -9.28
C ILE A 599 41.48 0.73 -10.35
N ILE A 600 42.79 0.57 -10.59
CA ILE A 600 43.34 -0.40 -11.54
C ILE A 600 43.30 -1.83 -10.94
N ILE A 601 43.47 -1.95 -9.62
CA ILE A 601 43.50 -3.23 -8.90
C ILE A 601 42.09 -3.75 -8.56
N ALA A 602 41.11 -2.88 -8.27
CA ALA A 602 39.74 -3.26 -7.90
C ALA A 602 38.96 -3.88 -9.08
N GLU A 603 39.14 -3.37 -10.30
CA GLU A 603 38.59 -4.02 -11.51
C GLU A 603 39.22 -5.42 -11.76
N TYR A 604 40.41 -5.66 -11.20
CA TYR A 604 41.15 -6.92 -11.32
C TYR A 604 40.65 -8.03 -10.37
N GLN A 605 39.93 -7.69 -9.30
CA GLN A 605 39.42 -8.68 -8.33
C GLN A 605 38.00 -9.17 -8.64
N HIS A 606 37.20 -8.39 -9.38
CA HIS A 606 35.86 -8.80 -9.83
C HIS A 606 35.85 -9.65 -11.12
N SER A 607 37.01 -9.99 -11.69
CA SER A 607 37.17 -10.50 -13.06
C SER A 607 36.99 -12.02 -13.28
N TYR A 608 36.41 -12.77 -12.33
CA TYR A 608 36.45 -14.25 -12.37
C TYR A 608 35.28 -14.95 -13.10
N ASN A 609 34.33 -14.24 -13.73
CA ASN A 609 33.26 -14.88 -14.52
C ASN A 609 33.06 -14.20 -15.90
N PHE A 610 33.53 -14.89 -16.96
CA PHE A 610 33.25 -14.68 -18.40
C PHE A 610 33.83 -13.41 -19.10
N PRO A 611 34.00 -13.42 -20.45
CA PRO A 611 35.05 -12.70 -21.21
C PRO A 611 34.72 -11.22 -21.48
N GLN A 612 34.20 -10.51 -20.48
CA GLN A 612 33.77 -9.11 -20.55
C GLN A 612 34.82 -8.14 -19.99
N SER A 613 35.81 -8.61 -19.23
CA SER A 613 36.93 -7.79 -18.73
C SER A 613 38.04 -7.54 -19.75
N ALA A 614 38.02 -8.27 -20.87
CA ALA A 614 39.02 -8.19 -21.94
C ALA A 614 38.80 -7.01 -22.91
N CYS A 615 38.12 -5.94 -22.51
CA CYS A 615 38.05 -4.71 -23.32
C CYS A 615 38.65 -3.53 -22.57
N VAL A 616 38.35 -3.35 -21.27
CA VAL A 616 39.03 -2.36 -20.42
C VAL A 616 40.40 -2.89 -20.00
N SER A 617 40.51 -4.13 -19.49
CA SER A 617 41.81 -4.75 -19.21
C SER A 617 42.64 -4.95 -20.49
N TRP A 618 42.01 -5.19 -21.65
CA TRP A 618 42.74 -5.29 -22.93
C TRP A 618 43.14 -3.93 -23.51
N CYS A 619 42.32 -2.88 -23.38
CA CYS A 619 42.75 -1.51 -23.68
C CYS A 619 43.89 -1.06 -22.75
N PHE A 620 43.92 -1.55 -21.51
CA PHE A 620 44.96 -1.24 -20.52
C PHE A 620 46.21 -2.12 -20.62
N GLN A 621 46.13 -3.35 -21.18
CA GLN A 621 47.26 -4.29 -21.28
C GLN A 621 47.82 -4.50 -22.70
N HIS A 622 47.04 -4.25 -23.75
CA HIS A 622 47.39 -4.63 -25.13
C HIS A 622 47.33 -3.48 -26.14
N TRP A 623 47.21 -2.23 -25.69
CA TRP A 623 47.46 -1.10 -26.57
C TRP A 623 48.95 -1.04 -26.90
N PRO A 624 49.37 -1.16 -28.17
CA PRO A 624 50.79 -1.09 -28.50
C PRO A 624 51.30 0.31 -28.16
N MET A 625 52.44 0.35 -27.44
CA MET A 625 53.30 1.54 -27.31
C MET A 625 53.61 2.16 -28.67
#